data_AF-A0A937QVM2-F1
#
_entry.id   AF-A0A937QVM2-F1
#
_cell.length_a   1.000
_cell.length_b   1.000
_cell.length_c   1.000
_cell.angle_alpha   90.00
_cell.angle_beta   90.00
_cell.angle_gamma   90.00
#
_symmetry.space_group_name_H-M   'P 1'
#
loop_
_entity.id
_entity.type
_entity.pdbx_description
1 polymer ?
#
loop_
_entity_poly.entity_id
_entity_poly.type
_entity_poly.pdbx_seq_one_letter_code
_entity_poly.pdbx_strand_id
1 'polypeptide(L)'
;MTTWLIHRISGLMMIGLFALKFVTAFYLLPDEKPSWAVFLHRHPAVDISLIFLISFHTCFGLKNILFEIGFRREKLLVYAAAAVAITLSIAGAIVYMRMT
;
A
#
# COMPACT_ATOMS: atom_id res chain seq x y z
N MET A 1 11.19 -16.21 -5.96
CA MET A 1 10.85 -16.58 -4.56
C MET A 1 10.57 -15.37 -3.67
N THR A 2 11.46 -14.36 -3.61
CA THR A 2 11.28 -13.17 -2.75
C THR A 2 10.03 -12.33 -3.10
N THR A 3 9.74 -12.11 -4.39
CA THR A 3 8.59 -11.31 -4.83
C THR A 3 7.24 -11.89 -4.40
N TRP A 4 7.14 -13.22 -4.38
CA TRP A 4 5.97 -13.93 -3.88
C TRP A 4 5.76 -13.69 -2.38
N LEU A 5 6.84 -13.74 -1.59
CA LEU A 5 6.78 -13.53 -0.14
C LEU A 5 6.37 -12.09 0.17
N ILE A 6 6.99 -11.13 -0.52
CA ILE A 6 6.66 -9.70 -0.39
C ILE A 6 5.18 -9.47 -0.72
N HIS A 7 4.66 -10.04 -1.81
CA HIS A 7 3.26 -9.87 -2.20
C HIS A 7 2.28 -10.41 -1.13
N ARG A 8 2.58 -11.55 -0.51
CA ARG A 8 1.73 -12.13 0.55
C ARG A 8 1.77 -11.34 1.85
N ILE A 9 2.97 -11.04 2.34
CA ILE A 9 3.15 -10.31 3.60
C ILE A 9 2.55 -8.91 3.46
N SER A 10 2.80 -8.22 2.33
CA SER A 10 2.19 -6.91 2.08
C SER A 10 0.67 -6.97 2.08
N GLY A 11 0.07 -7.99 1.49
CA GLY A 11 -1.38 -8.22 1.53
C GLY A 11 -1.92 -8.32 2.97
N LEU A 12 -1.28 -9.16 3.80
CA LEU A 12 -1.67 -9.33 5.20
C LEU A 12 -1.53 -8.03 6.02
N MET A 13 -0.44 -7.29 5.82
CA MET A 13 -0.23 -6.00 6.48
C MET A 13 -1.29 -4.97 6.06
N MET A 14 -1.61 -4.90 4.77
CA MET A 14 -2.64 -3.99 4.27
C MET A 14 -4.01 -4.33 4.82
N ILE A 15 -4.38 -5.60 4.96
CA ILE A 15 -5.65 -5.99 5.59
C ILE A 15 -5.76 -5.36 6.98
N GLY A 16 -4.72 -5.47 7.80
CA GLY A 16 -4.70 -4.87 9.14
C GLY A 16 -4.77 -3.34 9.11
N LEU A 17 -3.97 -2.68 8.28
CA LEU A 17 -3.93 -1.21 8.22
C LEU A 17 -5.20 -0.61 7.60
N PHE A 18 -5.78 -1.23 6.58
CA PHE A 18 -7.08 -0.81 6.04
C PHE A 18 -8.19 -1.06 7.04
N ALA A 19 -8.20 -2.20 7.76
CA ALA A 19 -9.17 -2.42 8.82
C ALA A 19 -9.09 -1.31 9.89
N LEU A 20 -7.88 -0.92 10.30
CA LEU A 20 -7.67 0.24 11.19
C LEU A 20 -8.27 1.53 10.60
N LYS A 21 -8.00 1.84 9.33
CA LYS A 21 -8.56 3.03 8.65
C LYS A 21 -10.07 2.99 8.56
N PHE A 22 -10.65 1.85 8.20
CA PHE A 22 -12.10 1.68 8.10
C PHE A 22 -12.79 1.83 9.46
N VAL A 23 -12.29 1.15 10.49
CA VAL A 23 -12.85 1.24 11.85
C VAL A 23 -12.76 2.69 12.34
N THR A 24 -11.59 3.32 12.26
CA THR A 24 -11.41 4.70 12.72
C THR A 24 -12.23 5.72 11.92
N ALA A 25 -12.51 5.47 10.63
CA ALA A 25 -13.35 6.35 9.82
C ALA A 25 -14.78 6.48 10.36
N PHE A 26 -15.38 5.40 10.88
CA PHE A 26 -16.71 5.46 11.49
C PHE A 26 -16.76 6.40 12.70
N TYR A 27 -15.69 6.46 13.48
CA TYR A 27 -15.57 7.36 14.62
C TYR A 27 -15.32 8.83 14.22
N LEU A 28 -15.12 9.12 12.93
CA LEU A 28 -15.02 10.48 12.41
C LEU A 28 -16.35 11.06 11.92
N LEU A 29 -17.42 10.24 11.88
CA LEU A 29 -18.76 10.67 11.45
C LEU A 29 -19.46 11.60 12.44
N PRO A 30 -19.40 11.38 13.77
CA PRO A 30 -20.05 12.28 14.73
C PRO A 30 -19.36 13.66 14.79
N ASP A 31 -20.09 14.67 15.26
CA ASP A 31 -19.54 16.01 15.48
C ASP A 31 -18.44 15.99 16.56
N GLU A 32 -18.68 15.28 17.66
CA GLU A 32 -17.71 15.05 18.72
C GLU A 32 -16.88 13.80 18.41
N LYS A 33 -15.64 14.02 17.98
CA LYS A 33 -14.73 12.95 17.51
C LYS A 33 -13.80 12.52 18.65
N PRO A 34 -13.74 11.23 18.99
CA PRO A 34 -12.82 10.76 20.02
C PRO A 34 -11.37 10.97 19.59
N SER A 35 -10.55 11.53 20.49
CA SER A 35 -9.16 11.92 20.20
C SER A 35 -8.29 10.76 19.73
N TRP A 36 -8.49 9.57 20.30
CA TRP A 36 -7.74 8.36 19.92
C TRP A 36 -8.02 7.95 18.46
N ALA A 37 -9.26 8.11 17.98
CA ALA A 37 -9.62 7.73 16.61
C ALA A 37 -9.05 8.74 15.61
N VAL A 38 -9.11 10.03 15.94
CA VAL A 38 -8.50 11.09 15.12
C VAL A 38 -6.98 10.86 15.01
N PHE A 39 -6.32 10.58 16.14
CA PHE A 39 -4.88 10.31 16.18
C PHE A 39 -4.50 9.11 15.29
N LEU A 40 -5.14 7.95 15.49
CA LEU A 40 -4.84 6.75 14.72
C LEU A 40 -5.20 6.91 13.23
N HIS A 41 -6.35 7.53 12.93
CA HIS A 41 -6.78 7.74 11.55
C HIS A 41 -5.89 8.69 10.77
N ARG A 42 -5.26 9.65 11.44
CA ARG A 42 -4.38 10.64 10.79
C ARG A 42 -2.90 10.36 11.00
N HIS A 43 -2.55 9.20 11.56
CA HIS A 43 -1.17 8.90 11.89
C HIS A 43 -0.32 8.73 10.61
N PRO A 44 0.71 9.58 10.38
CA PRO A 44 1.47 9.56 9.12
C PRO A 44 2.14 8.24 8.80
N ALA A 45 2.62 7.54 9.83
CA ALA A 45 3.23 6.23 9.64
C ALA A 45 2.25 5.21 9.03
N VAL A 46 0.95 5.29 9.32
CA VAL A 46 -0.06 4.39 8.76
C VAL A 46 -0.27 4.69 7.28
N ASP A 47 -0.41 5.97 6.93
CA ASP A 47 -0.64 6.39 5.53
C ASP A 47 0.56 6.12 4.63
N ILE A 48 1.76 6.48 5.09
CA ILE A 48 2.99 6.22 4.34
C ILE A 48 3.23 4.72 4.18
N SER A 49 2.95 3.91 5.22
CA SER A 49 3.02 2.45 5.13
C SER A 49 2.02 1.90 4.12
N LEU A 50 0.77 2.37 4.12
CA LEU A 50 -0.24 1.95 3.15
C LEU A 50 0.16 2.31 1.72
N ILE A 51 0.68 3.52 1.47
CA ILE A 51 1.18 3.96 0.16
C ILE A 51 2.28 3.02 -0.35
N PHE A 52 3.26 2.70 0.51
CA PHE A 52 4.33 1.78 0.16
C PHE A 52 3.80 0.36 -0.12
N LEU A 53 2.99 -0.18 0.80
CA LEU A 53 2.49 -1.55 0.72
C LEU A 53 1.59 -1.76 -0.50
N ILE A 54 0.67 -0.83 -0.79
CA ILE A 54 -0.25 -0.97 -1.93
C ILE A 54 0.48 -0.88 -3.26
N SER A 55 1.51 -0.03 -3.35
CA SER A 55 2.33 0.12 -4.55
C SER A 55 3.05 -1.19 -4.89
N PHE A 56 3.78 -1.76 -3.92
CA PHE A 56 4.49 -3.02 -4.13
C PHE A 56 3.54 -4.22 -4.31
N HIS A 57 2.48 -4.29 -3.51
CA HIS A 57 1.51 -5.38 -3.61
C HIS A 57 0.87 -5.45 -4.99
N THR A 58 0.41 -4.30 -5.50
CA THR A 58 -0.26 -4.20 -6.79
C THR A 58 0.70 -4.48 -7.93
N CYS A 59 1.90 -3.88 -7.94
CA CYS A 59 2.87 -4.10 -9.01
C CYS A 59 3.35 -5.56 -9.08
N PHE A 60 3.59 -6.21 -7.93
CA PHE A 60 3.97 -7.63 -7.92
C PHE A 60 2.79 -8.57 -8.22
N GLY A 61 1.56 -8.19 -7.88
CA GLY A 61 0.35 -8.90 -8.33
C GLY A 61 0.22 -8.84 -9.86
N LEU A 62 0.31 -7.64 -10.44
CA LEU A 62 0.30 -7.44 -11.89
C LEU A 62 1.43 -8.19 -12.58
N LYS A 63 2.64 -8.20 -12.00
CA LYS A 63 3.76 -9.02 -12.49
C LYS A 63 3.37 -10.50 -12.61
N ASN A 64 2.67 -11.05 -11.62
CA ASN A 64 2.25 -12.45 -11.64
C ASN A 64 1.22 -12.69 -12.76
N ILE A 65 0.21 -11.84 -12.86
CA ILE A 65 -0.81 -11.90 -13.93
C ILE A 65 -0.15 -11.85 -15.31
N LEU A 66 0.74 -10.89 -15.55
CA LEU A 66 1.45 -10.75 -16.83
C LEU A 66 2.30 -11.99 -17.18
N PHE A 67 2.93 -12.59 -16.17
CA PHE A 67 3.71 -13.81 -16.36
C PHE A 67 2.80 -14.99 -16.72
N GLU A 68 1.65 -15.12 -16.04
CA GLU A 68 0.67 -16.18 -16.24
C GLU A 68 0.00 -16.13 -17.63
N ILE A 69 -0.27 -14.93 -18.16
CA ILE A 69 -0.84 -14.77 -19.51
C ILE A 69 0.17 -14.95 -20.65
N GLY A 70 1.43 -15.29 -20.34
CA GLY A 70 2.42 -15.70 -21.34
C GLY A 70 3.61 -14.75 -21.51
N PHE A 71 3.71 -13.64 -20.76
CA PHE A 71 4.89 -12.79 -20.78
C PHE A 71 6.03 -13.41 -19.94
N ARG A 72 6.71 -14.42 -20.50
CA ARG A 72 7.69 -15.28 -19.81
C ARG A 72 9.06 -14.63 -19.55
N ARG A 73 9.14 -13.30 -19.45
CA ARG A 73 10.38 -12.56 -19.13
C ARG A 73 10.44 -12.18 -17.65
N GLU A 74 10.62 -13.18 -16.78
CA GLU A 74 10.52 -12.99 -15.32
C GLU A 74 11.42 -11.85 -14.79
N LYS A 75 12.71 -11.84 -15.13
CA LYS A 75 13.64 -10.80 -14.66
C LYS A 75 13.19 -9.39 -15.05
N LEU A 76 12.77 -9.21 -16.30
CA LEU A 76 12.28 -7.93 -16.80
C LEU A 76 11.03 -7.49 -16.02
N LEU A 77 10.07 -8.40 -15.83
CA LEU A 77 8.85 -8.09 -15.08
C LEU A 77 9.15 -7.74 -13.62
N VAL A 78 10.09 -8.43 -12.98
CA VAL A 78 10.50 -8.12 -11.59
C VAL A 78 11.11 -6.72 -11.50
N TYR A 79 12.06 -6.39 -12.39
CA TYR A 79 12.69 -5.06 -12.38
C TYR A 79 11.72 -3.95 -12.73
N ALA A 80 10.87 -4.16 -13.74
CA ALA A 80 9.85 -3.19 -14.13
C ALA A 80 8.84 -2.95 -13.00
N ALA A 81 8.33 -4.02 -12.39
CA ALA A 81 7.39 -3.90 -11.27
C ALA A 81 8.02 -3.21 -10.06
N ALA A 82 9.28 -3.51 -9.73
CA ALA A 82 9.99 -2.86 -8.65
C ALA A 82 10.22 -1.37 -8.94
N ALA A 83 10.67 -1.02 -10.15
CA ALA A 83 10.87 0.37 -10.55
C ALA A 83 9.58 1.19 -10.45
N VAL A 84 8.48 0.66 -11.01
CA VAL A 84 7.16 1.31 -10.94
C VAL A 84 6.68 1.44 -9.50
N ALA A 85 6.80 0.39 -8.68
CA ALA A 85 6.39 0.42 -7.28
C ALA A 85 7.17 1.47 -6.47
N ILE A 86 8.48 1.59 -6.69
CA ILE A 86 9.33 2.61 -6.05
C ILE A 86 8.87 4.00 -6.46
N THR A 87 8.67 4.24 -7.76
CA THR A 87 8.20 5.54 -8.27
C THR A 87 6.84 5.91 -7.68
N LEU A 88 5.88 4.99 -7.66
CA LEU A 88 4.55 5.22 -7.06
C LEU A 88 4.65 5.50 -5.56
N SER A 89 5.49 4.77 -4.83
CA SER A 89 5.68 4.95 -3.40
C SER A 89 6.26 6.34 -3.09
N ILE A 90 7.31 6.75 -3.81
CA ILE A 90 7.95 8.06 -3.63
C ILE A 90 6.99 9.18 -4.01
N ALA A 91 6.36 9.09 -5.19
CA ALA A 91 5.41 10.10 -5.64
C ALA A 91 4.23 10.23 -4.67
N GLY A 92 3.65 9.12 -4.23
CA GLY A 92 2.57 9.10 -3.25
C GLY A 92 2.98 9.71 -1.91
N ALA A 93 4.17 9.38 -1.40
CA ALA A 93 4.69 9.97 -0.17
C ALA A 93 4.94 11.48 -0.30
N ILE A 94 5.47 11.95 -1.43
CA ILE A 94 5.66 13.39 -1.68
C ILE A 94 4.32 14.11 -1.72
N VAL A 95 3.33 13.55 -2.41
CA VAL A 95 1.98 14.14 -2.47
C VAL A 95 1.36 14.20 -1.08
N TYR A 96 1.45 13.11 -0.31
CA TYR A 96 0.96 13.05 1.06
C TYR A 96 1.59 14.16 1.92
N MET A 97 2.93 14.26 1.94
CA MET A 97 3.66 15.27 2.73
C MET A 97 3.36 16.71 2.31
N ARG A 98 2.88 16.95 1.08
CA ARG A 98 2.49 18.29 0.62
C ARG A 98 1.05 18.66 0.99
N MET A 99 0.20 17.67 1.28
CA MET A 99 -1.23 17.85 1.55
C MET A 99 -1.56 17.82 3.04
N THR A 100 -0.67 17.29 3.88
CA THR A 100 -0.78 17.24 5.34
C THR A 100 0.04 18.35 5.99
#